data_AF-A0A5J5LJV3-F1
#
_entry.id   AF-A0A5J5LJV3-F1
#
_cell.length_a   1.000
_cell.length_b   1.000
_cell.length_c   1.000
_cell.angle_alpha   90.00
_cell.angle_beta   90.00
_cell.angle_gamma   90.00
#
_symmetry.space_group_name_H-M   'P 1'
#
loop_
_entity.id
_entity.type
_entity.pdbx_description
1 polymer ?
#
loop_
_entity_poly.entity_id
_entity_poly.type
_entity_poly.pdbx_seq_one_letter_code
_entity_poly.pdbx_strand_id
1 'polypeptide(L)'
;MVLELTGEHTTARVMVDDESLVEAGCREQIETLIDHPAFTEPVRIMPDTHWGAGAPIGFTMPLGDRVVPNIVGVDVGCGMAATNLGPELPLEDEERERRVREAVPMGRSVHDYDDAVHFVEEFPFERANRIFEQFDAAYAERFGEHIDPVEFDFDGYDEEYFESLCDRVLADQRQGMGYIIKSAGTLGGGNHFVEFGRARESGDYWLVIHSGSRYLGKSVAEYWQSTATDRRTIGEIREQIPDEYVEYLKFDPDTVESRDLYAWVTGGMGESYIRKDRLRRELDGKEIEDAFDALGQVQDAIHSSDDEDRNTDLDWLEGREAHGYLVDMLFAQQYARWNRELMSDAVCDALGINPVDQFQSIHNYIDFRDLTIRKGATPAREGQRLLVPFNMADGSIIARGRGNDEYHQTAPHGAGRVMSRRQAHSEVDMDEFAAAMDGVYSESVIKGVRDEAPMAYKDAEAILSALRPTAEVVEWVDAVHNLKATE
;
A
#
# COMPACT_ATOMS: atom_id res chain seq x y z
N MET A 1 -24.00 9.93 -12.63
CA MET A 1 -23.58 9.36 -13.93
C MET A 1 -22.38 8.44 -13.63
N VAL A 2 -21.94 7.57 -14.53
CA VAL A 2 -20.70 6.80 -14.35
C VAL A 2 -19.89 7.01 -15.62
N LEU A 3 -18.62 7.34 -15.48
CA LEU A 3 -17.71 7.42 -16.63
C LEU A 3 -17.15 6.02 -16.88
N GLU A 4 -17.41 5.48 -18.06
CA GLU A 4 -16.90 4.18 -18.49
C GLU A 4 -15.73 4.37 -19.45
N LEU A 5 -14.60 3.76 -19.11
CA LEU A 5 -13.39 3.75 -19.91
C LEU A 5 -13.10 2.31 -20.33
N THR A 6 -12.68 2.11 -21.57
CA THR A 6 -12.32 0.80 -22.12
C THR A 6 -10.88 0.86 -22.59
N GLY A 7 -10.05 -0.03 -22.05
CA GLY A 7 -8.67 -0.20 -22.45
C GLY A 7 -8.45 -1.49 -23.22
N GLU A 8 -7.19 -1.77 -23.51
CA GLU A 8 -6.75 -2.97 -24.23
C GLU A 8 -7.04 -4.27 -23.47
N HIS A 9 -6.84 -4.28 -22.14
CA HIS A 9 -6.93 -5.50 -21.34
C HIS A 9 -8.17 -5.55 -20.44
N THR A 10 -8.70 -4.41 -20.01
CA THR A 10 -9.90 -4.37 -19.16
C THR A 10 -10.70 -3.07 -19.31
N THR A 11 -11.73 -2.90 -18.48
CA THR A 11 -12.58 -1.71 -18.42
C THR A 11 -12.49 -1.07 -17.03
N ALA A 12 -12.65 0.26 -16.97
CA ALA A 12 -12.81 0.99 -15.72
C ALA A 12 -14.17 1.69 -15.67
N ARG A 13 -14.85 1.58 -14.53
CA ARG A 13 -16.00 2.44 -14.19
C ARG A 13 -15.57 3.43 -13.11
N VAL A 14 -15.54 4.71 -13.47
CA VAL A 14 -15.22 5.82 -12.57
C VAL A 14 -16.52 6.37 -12.01
N MET A 15 -16.69 6.23 -10.71
CA MET A 15 -17.98 6.41 -10.02
C MET A 15 -18.25 7.88 -9.68
N VAL A 16 -18.09 8.77 -10.65
CA VAL A 16 -18.29 10.23 -10.52
C VAL A 16 -19.55 10.69 -11.25
N ASP A 17 -20.27 11.65 -10.68
CA ASP A 17 -21.47 12.19 -11.31
C ASP A 17 -21.20 13.15 -12.48
N ASP A 18 -19.99 13.71 -12.54
CA ASP A 18 -19.51 14.63 -13.55
C ASP A 18 -18.05 14.31 -13.88
N GLU A 19 -17.74 14.09 -15.16
CA GLU A 19 -16.39 13.77 -15.66
C GLU A 19 -15.38 14.88 -15.39
N SER A 20 -15.82 16.14 -15.29
CA SER A 20 -14.95 17.28 -14.95
C SER A 20 -14.36 17.22 -13.53
N LEU A 21 -14.87 16.31 -12.68
CA LEU A 21 -14.33 16.05 -11.34
C LEU A 21 -13.07 15.15 -11.36
N VAL A 22 -12.73 14.56 -12.51
CA VAL A 22 -11.54 13.71 -12.66
C VAL A 22 -10.43 14.53 -13.32
N GLU A 23 -9.35 14.77 -12.57
CA GLU A 23 -8.18 15.47 -13.08
C GLU A 23 -7.53 14.71 -14.25
N ALA A 24 -7.00 15.43 -15.23
CA ALA A 24 -6.41 14.85 -16.44
C ALA A 24 -5.33 13.80 -16.14
N GLY A 25 -4.42 14.09 -15.19
CA GLY A 25 -3.37 13.12 -14.80
C GLY A 25 -3.91 11.89 -14.06
N CYS A 26 -5.03 12.01 -13.35
CA CYS A 26 -5.71 10.85 -12.75
C CYS A 26 -6.38 9.99 -13.84
N ARG A 27 -7.02 10.63 -14.82
CA ARG A 27 -7.59 9.92 -15.97
C ARG A 27 -6.55 9.17 -16.78
N GLU A 28 -5.44 9.83 -17.13
CA GLU A 28 -4.33 9.21 -17.85
C GLU A 28 -3.79 8.01 -17.06
N GLN A 29 -3.65 8.14 -15.75
CA GLN A 29 -3.26 7.02 -14.89
C GLN A 29 -4.25 5.85 -14.98
N ILE A 30 -5.57 6.10 -14.98
CA ILE A 30 -6.58 5.04 -15.13
C ILE A 30 -6.48 4.37 -16.50
N GLU A 31 -6.32 5.15 -17.57
CA GLU A 31 -6.17 4.67 -18.95
C GLU A 31 -4.93 3.76 -19.06
N THR A 32 -3.78 4.19 -18.53
CA THR A 32 -2.56 3.37 -18.45
C THR A 32 -2.79 2.04 -17.74
N LEU A 33 -3.54 2.02 -16.63
CA LEU A 33 -3.80 0.77 -15.91
C LEU A 33 -4.67 -0.19 -16.74
N ILE A 34 -5.74 0.29 -17.37
CA ILE A 34 -6.65 -0.59 -18.13
C ILE A 34 -6.08 -1.06 -19.47
N ASP A 35 -5.07 -0.35 -19.98
CA ASP A 35 -4.26 -0.74 -21.14
C ASP A 35 -3.07 -1.63 -20.77
N HIS A 36 -2.83 -1.92 -19.49
CA HIS A 36 -1.67 -2.68 -19.05
C HIS A 36 -1.97 -4.17 -18.78
N PRO A 37 -1.14 -5.12 -19.26
CA PRO A 37 -1.44 -6.57 -19.29
C PRO A 37 -1.53 -7.25 -17.93
N ALA A 38 -1.15 -6.57 -16.86
CA ALA A 38 -1.35 -7.04 -15.48
C ALA A 38 -2.77 -6.79 -14.94
N PHE A 39 -3.58 -5.96 -15.62
CA PHE A 39 -4.92 -5.58 -15.19
C PHE A 39 -5.96 -6.21 -16.10
N THR A 40 -6.41 -7.40 -15.74
CA THR A 40 -7.36 -8.21 -16.53
C THR A 40 -8.78 -8.18 -15.97
N GLU A 41 -8.94 -7.76 -14.72
CA GLU A 41 -10.21 -7.74 -14.01
C GLU A 41 -10.88 -6.35 -14.15
N PRO A 42 -12.22 -6.25 -14.08
CA PRO A 42 -12.90 -4.96 -14.17
C PRO A 42 -12.44 -4.01 -13.06
N VAL A 43 -12.07 -2.78 -13.40
CA VAL A 43 -11.63 -1.75 -12.44
C VAL A 43 -12.83 -0.91 -11.99
N ARG A 44 -12.85 -0.53 -10.71
CA ARG A 44 -13.72 0.53 -10.18
C ARG A 44 -12.87 1.60 -9.54
N ILE A 45 -13.24 2.85 -9.79
CA ILE A 45 -12.58 4.01 -9.21
C ILE A 45 -13.61 4.78 -8.38
N MET A 46 -13.34 4.94 -7.08
CA MET A 46 -14.21 5.63 -6.14
C MET A 46 -14.32 7.13 -6.47
N PRO A 47 -15.42 7.81 -6.07
CA PRO A 47 -15.62 9.23 -6.37
C PRO A 47 -14.61 10.20 -5.71
N ASP A 48 -13.90 9.79 -4.66
CA ASP A 48 -12.82 10.55 -4.01
C ASP A 48 -11.48 10.51 -4.78
N THR A 49 -11.48 9.91 -5.98
CA THR A 49 -10.29 9.68 -6.78
C THR A 49 -9.46 10.93 -7.08
N HIS A 50 -8.15 10.70 -7.11
CA HIS A 50 -7.11 11.65 -7.48
C HIS A 50 -5.83 10.86 -7.76
N TRP A 51 -4.85 11.51 -8.37
CA TRP A 51 -3.57 10.89 -8.68
C TRP A 51 -2.90 10.33 -7.40
N GLY A 52 -2.39 9.11 -7.50
CA GLY A 52 -1.62 8.45 -6.44
C GLY A 52 -0.38 7.77 -6.99
N ALA A 53 0.65 7.58 -6.17
CA ALA A 53 1.85 6.86 -6.60
C ALA A 53 1.50 5.40 -6.93
N GLY A 54 1.74 4.91 -8.15
CA GLY A 54 1.39 3.54 -8.59
C GLY A 54 -0.04 3.41 -9.16
N ALA A 55 -1.06 3.69 -8.34
CA ALA A 55 -2.47 3.69 -8.77
C ALA A 55 -3.19 4.93 -8.28
N PRO A 56 -4.29 5.34 -8.93
CA PRO A 56 -5.17 6.39 -8.42
C PRO A 56 -5.65 6.01 -7.02
N ILE A 57 -5.78 7.01 -6.16
CA ILE A 57 -6.50 6.85 -4.90
C ILE A 57 -7.98 6.57 -5.22
N GLY A 58 -8.62 5.69 -4.46
CA GLY A 58 -9.96 5.20 -4.77
C GLY A 58 -9.97 4.00 -5.73
N PHE A 59 -8.82 3.45 -6.10
CA PHE A 59 -8.73 2.28 -6.96
C PHE A 59 -9.20 1.00 -6.25
N THR A 60 -10.01 0.21 -6.94
CA THR A 60 -10.29 -1.18 -6.56
C THR A 60 -10.47 -2.10 -7.76
N MET A 61 -9.98 -3.33 -7.63
CA MET A 61 -10.04 -4.37 -8.65
C MET A 61 -9.96 -5.74 -7.97
N PRO A 62 -10.74 -6.75 -8.40
CA PRO A 62 -10.48 -8.14 -8.03
C PRO A 62 -9.04 -8.54 -8.41
N LEU A 63 -8.42 -9.42 -7.65
CA LEU A 63 -7.08 -9.93 -7.91
C LEU A 63 -7.11 -10.76 -9.20
N GLY A 64 -6.25 -10.43 -10.16
CA GLY A 64 -6.01 -11.26 -11.35
C GLY A 64 -4.86 -12.24 -11.13
N ASP A 65 -4.48 -12.96 -12.19
CA ASP A 65 -3.33 -13.89 -12.20
C ASP A 65 -1.98 -13.17 -12.07
N ARG A 66 -1.99 -11.85 -12.30
CA ARG A 66 -0.83 -10.96 -12.23
C ARG A 66 -1.05 -9.92 -11.15
N VAL A 67 0.02 -9.58 -10.44
CA VAL A 67 -0.01 -8.58 -9.38
C VAL A 67 1.14 -7.61 -9.53
N VAL A 68 0.83 -6.32 -9.52
CA VAL A 68 1.81 -5.22 -9.49
C VAL A 68 2.01 -4.82 -8.03
N PRO A 69 3.16 -5.09 -7.39
CA PRO A 69 3.37 -4.80 -5.97
C PRO A 69 3.13 -3.33 -5.59
N ASN A 70 3.53 -2.41 -6.45
CA ASN A 70 3.32 -0.97 -6.30
C ASN A 70 1.85 -0.52 -6.35
N ILE A 71 0.92 -1.38 -6.79
CA ILE A 71 -0.47 -0.97 -6.97
C ILE A 71 -1.13 -0.56 -5.66
N VAL A 72 -0.82 -1.24 -4.54
CA VAL A 72 -1.32 -0.85 -3.21
C VAL A 72 -0.50 0.31 -2.63
N GLY A 73 0.76 0.42 -3.06
CA GLY A 73 1.72 1.41 -2.58
C GLY A 73 2.50 0.95 -1.35
N VAL A 74 3.42 1.80 -0.89
CA VAL A 74 4.40 1.46 0.16
C VAL A 74 3.83 1.43 1.59
N ASP A 75 2.65 1.98 1.82
CA ASP A 75 2.00 2.00 3.13
C ASP A 75 0.98 0.86 3.24
N VAL A 76 1.50 -0.37 3.19
CA VAL A 76 0.71 -1.61 3.22
C VAL A 76 -0.11 -1.69 4.50
N GLY A 77 -1.39 -2.05 4.37
CA GLY A 77 -2.30 -2.17 5.50
C GLY A 77 -2.62 -0.85 6.20
N CYS A 78 -2.32 0.30 5.58
CA CYS A 78 -2.73 1.60 6.11
C CYS A 78 -4.26 1.65 6.29
N GLY A 79 -4.67 2.24 7.40
CA GLY A 79 -6.05 2.27 7.83
C GLY A 79 -6.21 2.86 9.22
N MET A 80 -7.43 2.80 9.74
CA MET A 80 -7.81 3.41 11.00
C MET A 80 -8.29 2.36 12.00
N ALA A 81 -7.96 2.57 13.27
CA ALA A 81 -8.63 1.95 14.39
C ALA A 81 -9.54 2.99 15.07
N ALA A 82 -10.76 2.58 15.37
CA ALA A 82 -11.74 3.36 16.10
C ALA A 82 -12.07 2.66 17.41
N THR A 83 -11.90 3.37 18.52
CA THR A 83 -12.07 2.87 19.88
C THR A 83 -13.07 3.77 20.61
N ASN A 84 -14.22 3.22 21.03
CA ASN A 84 -15.19 3.93 21.86
C ASN A 84 -14.65 3.99 23.30
N LEU A 85 -14.43 5.21 23.80
CA LEU A 85 -13.92 5.50 25.14
C LEU A 85 -15.03 5.65 26.19
N GLY A 86 -16.30 5.71 25.76
CA GLY A 86 -17.46 5.96 26.60
C GLY A 86 -17.78 7.45 26.75
N PRO A 87 -18.61 7.82 27.75
CA PRO A 87 -19.21 9.16 27.84
C PRO A 87 -18.26 10.25 28.35
N GLU A 88 -17.08 9.89 28.85
CA GLU A 88 -16.13 10.81 29.48
C GLU A 88 -14.76 10.72 28.82
N LEU A 89 -14.18 11.87 28.49
CA LEU A 89 -12.79 11.99 28.06
C LEU A 89 -11.96 12.54 29.25
N PRO A 90 -11.10 11.72 29.87
CA PRO A 90 -10.30 12.13 31.01
C PRO A 90 -9.13 13.03 30.59
N LEU A 91 -8.59 13.73 31.59
CA LEU A 91 -7.48 14.67 31.48
C LEU A 91 -7.80 15.93 30.66
N GLU A 92 -7.27 17.07 31.10
CA GLU A 92 -7.29 18.30 30.31
C GLU A 92 -6.44 18.14 29.05
N ASP A 93 -6.72 18.95 28.03
CA ASP A 93 -6.19 18.73 26.67
C ASP A 93 -4.65 18.67 26.60
N GLU A 94 -3.95 19.60 27.25
CA GLU A 94 -2.47 19.64 27.28
C GLU A 94 -1.87 18.40 27.96
N GLU A 95 -2.45 17.98 29.08
CA GLU A 95 -1.98 16.78 29.78
C GLU A 95 -2.30 15.52 28.96
N ARG A 96 -3.47 15.46 28.34
CA ARG A 96 -3.86 14.36 27.46
C ARG A 96 -2.89 14.24 26.28
N GLU A 97 -2.56 15.36 25.61
CA GLU A 97 -1.61 15.37 24.50
C GLU A 97 -0.24 14.85 24.95
N ARG A 98 0.27 15.36 26.07
CA ARG A 98 1.55 14.92 26.66
C ARG A 98 1.57 13.41 26.91
N ARG A 99 0.53 12.88 27.56
CA ARG A 99 0.43 11.44 27.89
C ARG A 99 0.33 10.57 26.63
N VAL A 100 -0.38 11.01 25.60
CA VAL A 100 -0.46 10.30 24.33
C VAL A 100 0.87 10.31 23.58
N ARG A 101 1.57 11.45 23.53
CA ARG A 101 2.90 11.55 22.89
C ARG A 101 3.98 10.75 23.64
N GLU A 102 3.87 10.64 24.96
CA GLU A 102 4.71 9.75 25.79
C GLU A 102 4.44 8.26 25.49
N ALA A 103 3.18 7.88 25.28
CA ALA A 103 2.78 6.49 25.05
C ALA A 103 2.95 6.01 23.61
N VAL A 104 2.80 6.92 22.63
CA VAL A 104 2.84 6.61 21.19
C VAL A 104 3.89 7.48 20.51
N PRO A 105 5.09 6.93 20.22
CA PRO A 105 6.09 7.63 19.41
C PRO A 105 5.52 7.99 18.03
N MET A 106 5.84 9.20 17.58
CA MET A 106 5.33 9.77 16.32
C MET A 106 6.47 10.21 15.40
N GLY A 107 6.17 10.36 14.11
CA GLY A 107 7.12 10.80 13.10
C GLY A 107 8.15 9.72 12.78
N ARG A 108 9.43 10.06 12.95
CA ARG A 108 10.56 9.13 12.76
C ARG A 108 10.96 8.38 14.03
N SER A 109 10.41 8.78 15.17
CA SER A 109 10.70 8.19 16.47
C SER A 109 10.09 6.79 16.58
N VAL A 110 10.78 5.93 17.33
CA VAL A 110 10.39 4.56 17.66
C VAL A 110 10.60 4.35 19.15
N HIS A 111 10.05 3.28 19.72
CA HIS A 111 10.28 2.95 21.13
C HIS A 111 11.75 2.68 21.42
N ASP A 112 12.17 2.90 22.66
CA ASP A 112 13.45 2.39 23.16
C ASP A 112 13.38 0.86 23.35
N TYR A 113 14.54 0.21 23.49
CA TYR A 113 14.59 -1.26 23.55
C TYR A 113 13.85 -1.82 24.78
N ASP A 114 13.90 -1.12 25.91
CA ASP A 114 13.25 -1.55 27.15
C ASP A 114 11.72 -1.39 27.13
N ASP A 115 11.20 -0.52 26.25
CA ASP A 115 9.76 -0.23 26.09
C ASP A 115 9.17 -0.89 24.83
N ALA A 116 10.00 -1.53 24.01
CA ALA A 116 9.56 -2.21 22.82
C ALA A 116 8.86 -3.54 23.16
N VAL A 117 7.89 -3.90 22.32
CA VAL A 117 7.18 -5.17 22.43
C VAL A 117 8.13 -6.37 22.33
N HIS A 118 7.81 -7.42 23.07
CA HIS A 118 8.42 -8.73 22.88
C HIS A 118 7.76 -9.42 21.68
N PHE A 119 8.20 -9.04 20.47
CA PHE A 119 7.53 -9.36 19.20
C PHE A 119 7.08 -10.82 19.08
N VAL A 120 7.96 -11.77 19.40
CA VAL A 120 7.68 -13.21 19.28
C VAL A 120 6.55 -13.67 20.22
N GLU A 121 6.45 -13.06 21.40
CA GLU A 121 5.44 -13.42 22.40
C GLU A 121 4.12 -12.68 22.18
N GLU A 122 4.17 -11.47 21.63
CA GLU A 122 3.01 -10.57 21.56
C GLU A 122 2.39 -10.46 20.16
N PHE A 123 3.15 -10.74 19.09
CA PHE A 123 2.60 -10.71 17.73
C PHE A 123 1.57 -11.83 17.55
N PRO A 124 0.36 -11.55 17.03
CA PRO A 124 -0.71 -12.53 16.96
C PRO A 124 -0.55 -13.48 15.74
N PHE A 125 0.46 -14.34 15.77
CA PHE A 125 0.75 -15.33 14.71
C PHE A 125 -0.45 -16.23 14.41
N GLU A 126 -1.16 -16.71 15.44
CA GLU A 126 -2.37 -17.53 15.26
C GLU A 126 -3.45 -16.82 14.43
N ARG A 127 -3.60 -15.49 14.60
CA ARG A 127 -4.52 -14.69 13.78
C ARG A 127 -4.02 -14.61 12.35
N ALA A 128 -2.73 -14.37 12.15
CA ALA A 128 -2.13 -14.29 10.83
C ALA A 128 -2.32 -15.61 10.06
N ASN A 129 -2.04 -16.75 10.70
CA ASN A 129 -2.20 -18.08 10.12
C ASN A 129 -3.65 -18.40 9.77
N ARG A 130 -4.61 -18.09 10.64
CA ARG A 130 -6.03 -18.25 10.32
C ARG A 130 -6.48 -17.40 9.13
N ILE A 131 -5.91 -16.21 8.96
CA ILE A 131 -6.21 -15.35 7.80
C ILE A 131 -5.54 -15.90 6.54
N PHE A 132 -4.34 -16.48 6.66
CA PHE A 132 -3.70 -17.19 5.56
C PHE A 132 -4.49 -18.43 5.13
N GLU A 133 -5.02 -19.24 6.05
CA GLU A 133 -5.87 -20.39 5.70
C GLU A 133 -7.12 -19.95 4.92
N GLN A 134 -7.74 -18.82 5.29
CA GLN A 134 -8.86 -18.25 4.56
C GLN A 134 -8.44 -17.73 3.18
N PHE A 135 -7.28 -17.09 3.12
CA PHE A 135 -6.69 -16.60 1.89
C PHE A 135 -6.43 -17.73 0.91
N ASP A 136 -5.70 -18.76 1.34
CA ASP A 136 -5.34 -19.92 0.54
C ASP A 136 -6.59 -20.64 0.02
N ALA A 137 -7.62 -20.80 0.86
CA ALA A 137 -8.89 -21.37 0.43
C ALA A 137 -9.60 -20.51 -0.62
N ALA A 138 -9.64 -19.19 -0.45
CA ALA A 138 -10.25 -18.28 -1.43
C ALA A 138 -9.45 -18.25 -2.74
N TYR A 139 -8.12 -18.32 -2.65
CA TYR A 139 -7.22 -18.36 -3.81
C TYR A 139 -7.42 -19.65 -4.59
N ALA A 140 -7.46 -20.80 -3.92
CA ALA A 140 -7.76 -22.09 -4.54
C ALA A 140 -9.14 -22.15 -5.18
N GLU A 141 -10.16 -21.51 -4.58
CA GLU A 141 -11.49 -21.41 -5.19
C GLU A 141 -11.48 -20.59 -6.48
N ARG A 142 -10.72 -19.48 -6.52
CA ARG A 142 -10.66 -18.56 -7.67
C ARG A 142 -9.76 -19.06 -8.80
N PHE A 143 -8.56 -19.52 -8.47
CA PHE A 143 -7.49 -19.83 -9.43
C PHE A 143 -7.26 -21.33 -9.63
N GLY A 144 -7.83 -22.18 -8.78
CA GLY A 144 -7.71 -23.64 -8.91
C GLY A 144 -6.38 -24.22 -8.40
N GLU A 145 -5.56 -23.43 -7.71
CA GLU A 145 -4.31 -23.84 -7.09
C GLU A 145 -4.11 -23.23 -5.71
N HIS A 146 -3.27 -23.85 -4.89
CA HIS A 146 -2.93 -23.36 -3.55
C HIS A 146 -1.72 -22.43 -3.59
N ILE A 147 -1.62 -21.57 -2.59
CA ILE A 147 -0.48 -20.67 -2.41
C ILE A 147 0.77 -21.49 -2.10
N ASP A 148 1.74 -21.40 -3.01
CA ASP A 148 3.03 -22.08 -2.95
C ASP A 148 4.14 -21.14 -3.44
N PRO A 149 4.75 -20.34 -2.55
CA PRO A 149 5.85 -19.44 -2.88
C PRO A 149 7.06 -20.20 -3.41
N VAL A 150 7.70 -19.69 -4.47
CA VAL A 150 8.96 -20.26 -4.99
C VAL A 150 10.20 -19.65 -4.34
N GLU A 151 10.08 -18.44 -3.78
CA GLU A 151 11.21 -17.68 -3.24
C GLU A 151 11.65 -18.17 -1.85
N PHE A 152 10.79 -18.89 -1.13
CA PHE A 152 11.06 -19.43 0.20
C PHE A 152 10.07 -20.55 0.56
N ASP A 153 10.49 -21.44 1.46
CA ASP A 153 9.60 -22.43 2.07
C ASP A 153 8.65 -21.75 3.07
N PHE A 154 7.36 -22.07 3.02
CA PHE A 154 6.35 -21.47 3.88
C PHE A 154 5.48 -22.54 4.56
N ASP A 155 5.66 -22.68 5.88
CA ASP A 155 4.89 -23.60 6.72
C ASP A 155 3.94 -22.88 7.69
N GLY A 156 3.76 -21.56 7.50
CA GLY A 156 2.99 -20.68 8.36
C GLY A 156 3.83 -19.51 8.90
N TYR A 157 3.15 -18.59 9.56
CA TYR A 157 3.75 -17.46 10.25
C TYR A 157 4.12 -17.82 11.68
N ASP A 158 5.39 -17.64 12.00
CA ASP A 158 6.00 -17.76 13.31
C ASP A 158 7.24 -16.86 13.44
N GLU A 159 8.03 -17.05 14.49
CA GLU A 159 9.31 -16.36 14.71
C GLU A 159 10.29 -16.59 13.55
N GLU A 160 10.47 -17.83 13.10
CA GLU A 160 11.41 -18.20 12.04
C GLU A 160 11.03 -17.53 10.73
N TYR A 161 9.74 -17.50 10.39
CA TYR A 161 9.25 -16.76 9.24
C TYR A 161 9.53 -15.26 9.36
N PHE A 162 9.29 -14.65 10.52
CA PHE A 162 9.54 -13.21 10.72
C PHE A 162 11.03 -12.86 10.54
N GLU A 163 11.93 -13.66 11.11
CA GLU A 163 13.37 -13.49 10.92
C GLU A 163 13.75 -13.61 9.43
N SER A 164 13.26 -14.66 8.77
CA SER A 164 13.51 -14.90 7.34
C SER A 164 12.97 -13.77 6.46
N LEU A 165 11.77 -13.26 6.75
CA LEU A 165 11.19 -12.11 6.07
C LEU A 165 12.09 -10.89 6.21
N CYS A 166 12.52 -10.56 7.44
CA CYS A 166 13.41 -9.44 7.70
C CYS A 166 14.74 -9.58 6.97
N ASP A 167 15.35 -10.77 6.98
CA ASP A 167 16.61 -11.02 6.27
C ASP A 167 16.48 -10.79 4.76
N ARG A 168 15.34 -11.15 4.15
CA ARG A 168 15.09 -10.90 2.72
C ARG A 168 14.83 -9.42 2.44
N VAL A 169 13.82 -8.82 3.08
CA VAL A 169 13.31 -7.50 2.67
C VAL A 169 14.13 -6.33 3.22
N LEU A 170 15.00 -6.57 4.21
CA LEU A 170 15.84 -5.54 4.82
C LEU A 170 17.32 -5.61 4.42
N ALA A 171 17.73 -6.60 3.61
CA ALA A 171 19.14 -6.81 3.25
C ALA A 171 19.83 -5.54 2.71
N ASP A 172 19.15 -4.80 1.83
CA ASP A 172 19.65 -3.58 1.20
C ASP A 172 19.03 -2.30 1.80
N GLN A 173 18.37 -2.43 2.95
CA GLN A 173 17.66 -1.33 3.61
C GLN A 173 18.52 -0.68 4.69
N ARG A 174 18.18 0.59 5.01
CA ARG A 174 18.90 1.34 6.05
C ARG A 174 18.60 0.85 7.47
N GLN A 175 17.46 0.21 7.66
CA GLN A 175 16.95 -0.21 8.96
C GLN A 175 16.86 -1.74 8.98
N GLY A 176 17.29 -2.34 10.10
CA GLY A 176 17.21 -3.79 10.31
C GLY A 176 16.03 -4.21 11.19
N MET A 177 15.94 -5.50 11.48
CA MET A 177 14.86 -6.13 12.26
C MET A 177 14.57 -5.42 13.60
N GLY A 178 15.61 -5.01 14.34
CA GLY A 178 15.43 -4.29 15.60
C GLY A 178 14.70 -2.94 15.46
N TYR A 179 14.78 -2.28 14.31
CA TYR A 179 13.97 -1.09 14.04
C TYR A 179 12.50 -1.44 13.79
N ILE A 180 12.22 -2.56 13.13
CA ILE A 180 10.85 -3.06 12.92
C ILE A 180 10.17 -3.37 14.25
N ILE A 181 10.87 -4.07 15.14
CA ILE A 181 10.35 -4.40 16.48
C ILE A 181 10.00 -3.12 17.26
N LYS A 182 10.93 -2.16 17.33
CA LYS A 182 10.72 -0.87 18.01
C LYS A 182 9.66 0.03 17.35
N SER A 183 9.35 -0.21 16.08
CA SER A 183 8.32 0.53 15.35
C SER A 183 6.90 0.04 15.63
N ALA A 184 6.72 -1.12 16.27
CA ALA A 184 5.40 -1.62 16.64
C ALA A 184 4.82 -0.74 17.76
N GLY A 185 3.56 -0.35 17.64
CA GLY A 185 2.92 0.63 18.53
C GLY A 185 3.37 2.07 18.29
N THR A 186 3.75 2.44 17.06
CA THR A 186 4.17 3.82 16.70
C THR A 186 3.31 4.39 15.60
N LEU A 187 3.09 5.71 15.65
CA LEU A 187 2.18 6.39 14.73
C LEU A 187 2.79 6.52 13.34
N GLY A 188 4.03 7.02 13.27
CA GLY A 188 4.60 7.52 12.02
C GLY A 188 4.31 8.98 11.71
N GLY A 189 4.60 9.37 10.47
CA GLY A 189 4.42 10.73 9.98
C GLY A 189 3.57 10.77 8.70
N GLY A 190 3.54 11.93 8.03
CA GLY A 190 2.68 12.14 6.86
C GLY A 190 1.22 12.30 7.29
N ASN A 191 0.31 11.56 6.66
CA ASN A 191 -1.13 11.66 6.93
C ASN A 191 -1.58 10.88 8.17
N HIS A 192 -0.68 10.18 8.88
CA HIS A 192 -0.97 9.46 10.13
C HIS A 192 -1.32 10.44 11.26
N PHE A 193 -2.31 10.09 12.09
CA PHE A 193 -2.83 10.96 13.17
C PHE A 193 -3.45 10.16 14.31
N VAL A 194 -3.56 10.81 15.48
CA VAL A 194 -4.42 10.42 16.60
C VAL A 194 -5.49 11.49 16.76
N GLU A 195 -6.75 11.09 16.84
CA GLU A 195 -7.88 12.00 17.00
C GLU A 195 -8.76 11.51 18.15
N PHE A 196 -9.15 12.44 19.03
CA PHE A 196 -10.28 12.26 19.92
C PHE A 196 -11.43 13.08 19.35
N GLY A 197 -12.58 12.43 19.19
CA GLY A 197 -13.79 13.11 18.75
C GLY A 197 -14.99 12.71 19.58
N ARG A 198 -16.03 13.55 19.54
CA ARG A 198 -17.28 13.33 20.26
C ARG A 198 -18.38 12.98 19.28
N ALA A 199 -19.02 11.86 19.52
CA ALA A 199 -20.14 11.39 18.74
C ALA A 199 -21.38 12.29 18.95
N ARG A 200 -22.02 12.75 17.87
CA ARG A 200 -23.13 13.71 17.94
C ARG A 200 -24.39 13.13 18.57
N GLU A 201 -24.76 11.90 18.21
CA GLU A 201 -26.01 11.28 18.65
C GLU A 201 -25.84 10.58 20.00
N SER A 202 -24.80 9.76 20.15
CA SER A 202 -24.53 9.02 21.39
C SER A 202 -23.89 9.87 22.49
N GLY A 203 -23.13 10.90 22.12
CA GLY A 203 -22.37 11.73 23.06
C GLY A 203 -21.07 11.10 23.57
N ASP A 204 -20.81 9.84 23.20
CA ASP A 204 -19.59 9.09 23.54
C ASP A 204 -18.36 9.69 22.85
N TYR A 205 -17.20 9.54 23.49
CA TYR A 205 -15.92 9.88 22.92
C TYR A 205 -15.32 8.70 22.16
N TRP A 206 -14.71 9.00 21.03
CA TRP A 206 -14.02 8.05 20.18
C TRP A 206 -12.56 8.45 20.02
N LEU A 207 -11.68 7.48 20.16
CA LEU A 207 -10.29 7.54 19.74
C LEU A 207 -10.17 6.96 18.34
N VAL A 208 -9.63 7.74 17.41
CA VAL A 208 -9.31 7.32 16.05
C VAL A 208 -7.79 7.38 15.88
N ILE A 209 -7.20 6.26 15.47
CA ILE A 209 -5.77 6.16 15.17
C ILE A 209 -5.59 5.75 13.72
N HIS A 210 -4.96 6.62 12.93
CA HIS A 210 -4.64 6.39 11.54
C HIS A 210 -3.14 6.10 11.37
N SER A 211 -2.81 4.87 10.97
CA SER A 211 -1.43 4.43 10.73
C SER A 211 -1.39 3.15 9.88
N GLY A 212 -0.20 2.72 9.46
CA GLY A 212 0.02 1.54 8.62
C GLY A 212 1.11 0.61 9.14
N SER A 213 1.75 -0.12 8.22
CA SER A 213 2.77 -1.14 8.47
C SER A 213 4.15 -0.59 8.83
N ARG A 214 4.29 0.73 8.92
CA ARG A 214 5.57 1.41 9.18
C ARG A 214 6.63 0.98 8.13
N TYR A 215 7.89 0.87 8.55
CA TYR A 215 8.99 0.53 7.65
C TYR A 215 8.88 -0.88 7.05
N LEU A 216 8.24 -1.83 7.75
CA LEU A 216 8.12 -3.22 7.29
C LEU A 216 7.39 -3.32 5.96
N GLY A 217 6.17 -2.79 5.87
CA GLY A 217 5.40 -2.90 4.62
C GLY A 217 5.98 -2.06 3.49
N LYS A 218 6.69 -0.97 3.79
CA LYS A 218 7.49 -0.25 2.80
C LYS A 218 8.56 -1.18 2.22
N SER A 219 9.34 -1.85 3.07
CA SER A 219 10.41 -2.76 2.64
C SER A 219 9.87 -3.97 1.87
N VAL A 220 8.73 -4.53 2.28
CA VAL A 220 8.04 -5.59 1.53
C VAL A 220 7.65 -5.09 0.13
N ALA A 221 7.00 -3.93 0.02
CA ALA A 221 6.60 -3.38 -1.27
C ALA A 221 7.80 -3.10 -2.19
N GLU A 222 8.87 -2.48 -1.67
CA GLU A 222 10.09 -2.20 -2.44
C GLU A 222 10.80 -3.48 -2.90
N TYR A 223 10.94 -4.48 -2.01
CA TYR A 223 11.58 -5.76 -2.33
C TYR A 223 10.85 -6.48 -3.46
N TRP A 224 9.53 -6.59 -3.36
CA TRP A 224 8.73 -7.31 -4.35
C TRP A 224 8.59 -6.52 -5.67
N GLN A 225 8.56 -5.19 -5.62
CA GLN A 225 8.63 -4.38 -6.84
C GLN A 225 9.98 -4.57 -7.55
N SER A 226 11.09 -4.51 -6.82
CA SER A 226 12.42 -4.78 -7.38
C SER A 226 12.47 -6.17 -8.01
N THR A 227 11.91 -7.17 -7.31
CA THR A 227 11.80 -8.53 -7.83
C THR A 227 11.00 -8.58 -9.13
N ALA A 228 9.85 -7.90 -9.19
CA ALA A 228 9.04 -7.82 -10.41
C ALA A 228 9.83 -7.20 -11.58
N THR A 229 10.53 -6.09 -11.34
CA THR A 229 11.36 -5.43 -12.35
C THR A 229 12.49 -6.33 -12.83
N ASP A 230 13.22 -6.96 -11.93
CA ASP A 230 14.29 -7.89 -12.29
C ASP A 230 13.77 -9.04 -13.16
N ARG A 231 12.63 -9.64 -12.77
CA ARG A 231 12.00 -10.75 -13.51
C ARG A 231 11.57 -10.34 -14.92
N ARG A 232 10.92 -9.18 -15.06
CA ARG A 232 10.50 -8.66 -16.36
C ARG A 232 11.69 -8.34 -17.26
N THR A 233 12.74 -7.73 -16.70
CA THR A 233 13.99 -7.48 -17.43
C THR A 233 14.66 -8.79 -17.86
N ILE A 234 14.70 -9.81 -17.01
CA ILE A 234 15.24 -11.12 -17.36
C ILE A 234 14.40 -11.82 -18.44
N GLY A 235 13.07 -11.70 -18.39
CA GLY A 235 12.16 -12.19 -19.43
C GLY A 235 12.46 -11.55 -20.79
N GLU A 236 12.56 -10.22 -20.84
CA GLU A 236 12.92 -9.47 -22.06
C GLU A 236 14.29 -9.90 -22.61
N ILE A 237 15.28 -10.12 -21.75
CA ILE A 237 16.59 -10.65 -22.17
C ILE A 237 16.43 -12.00 -22.86
N ARG A 238 15.66 -12.93 -22.28
CA ARG A 238 15.44 -14.26 -22.85
C ARG A 238 14.71 -14.19 -24.19
N GLU A 239 13.66 -13.39 -24.31
CA GLU A 239 12.88 -13.24 -25.54
C GLU A 239 13.69 -12.66 -26.71
N GLN A 240 14.69 -11.85 -26.41
CA GLN A 240 15.56 -11.24 -27.42
C GLN A 240 16.71 -12.12 -27.87
N ILE A 241 17.03 -13.19 -27.14
CA ILE A 241 18.05 -14.16 -27.56
C ILE A 241 17.48 -14.97 -28.74
N PRO A 242 18.06 -14.87 -29.95
CA PRO A 242 17.54 -15.61 -31.09
C PRO A 242 17.86 -17.10 -30.94
N ASP A 243 16.83 -17.95 -31.09
CA ASP A 243 16.93 -19.42 -30.98
C ASP A 243 18.09 -20.00 -31.82
N GLU A 244 18.33 -19.43 -33.01
CA GLU A 244 19.38 -19.89 -33.93
C GLU A 244 20.81 -19.67 -33.40
N TYR A 245 21.01 -18.76 -32.43
CA TYR A 245 22.33 -18.43 -31.89
C TYR A 245 22.59 -18.95 -30.48
N VAL A 246 21.63 -19.66 -29.88
CA VAL A 246 21.74 -20.20 -28.51
C VAL A 246 23.02 -21.03 -28.32
N GLU A 247 23.40 -21.83 -29.32
CA GLU A 247 24.60 -22.69 -29.23
C GLU A 247 25.93 -21.93 -29.21
N TYR A 248 25.91 -20.65 -29.56
CA TYR A 248 27.06 -19.75 -29.51
C TYR A 248 27.14 -18.97 -28.20
N LEU A 249 26.23 -19.18 -27.24
CA LEU A 249 26.27 -18.58 -25.92
C LEU A 249 27.12 -19.41 -24.94
N LYS A 250 27.71 -18.75 -23.95
CA LYS A 250 28.47 -19.41 -22.87
C LYS A 250 27.58 -20.01 -21.78
N PHE A 251 26.30 -19.67 -21.78
CA PHE A 251 25.27 -20.21 -20.91
C PHE A 251 24.13 -20.79 -21.77
N ASP A 252 23.23 -21.53 -21.13
CA ASP A 252 21.99 -22.00 -21.74
C ASP A 252 20.86 -21.08 -21.28
N PRO A 253 20.19 -20.31 -22.16
CA PRO A 253 19.19 -19.31 -21.79
C PRO A 253 17.97 -19.90 -21.08
N ASP A 254 17.66 -21.17 -21.33
CA ASP A 254 16.51 -21.86 -20.76
C ASP A 254 16.76 -22.33 -19.32
N THR A 255 18.03 -22.56 -18.96
CA THR A 255 18.40 -23.18 -17.68
C THR A 255 19.31 -22.33 -16.80
N VAL A 256 19.88 -21.24 -17.34
CA VAL A 256 20.69 -20.31 -16.58
C VAL A 256 19.86 -19.61 -15.51
N GLU A 257 20.44 -19.49 -14.31
CA GLU A 257 19.85 -18.73 -13.22
C GLU A 257 19.70 -17.26 -13.60
N SER A 258 18.56 -16.68 -13.24
CA SER A 258 18.18 -15.30 -13.52
C SER A 258 19.30 -14.27 -13.25
N ARG A 259 19.95 -14.39 -12.08
CA ARG A 259 21.06 -13.51 -11.67
C ARG A 259 22.29 -13.67 -12.56
N ASP A 260 22.62 -14.90 -12.92
CA ASP A 260 23.79 -15.20 -13.75
C ASP A 260 23.54 -14.76 -15.19
N LEU A 261 22.33 -14.93 -15.71
CA LEU A 261 21.91 -14.42 -17.01
C LEU A 261 22.10 -12.91 -17.09
N TYR A 262 21.57 -12.17 -16.11
CA TYR A 262 21.75 -10.73 -16.05
C TYR A 262 23.23 -10.35 -16.01
N ALA A 263 24.04 -11.00 -15.16
CA ALA A 263 25.48 -10.74 -15.06
C ALA A 263 26.24 -11.07 -16.37
N TRP A 264 25.82 -12.11 -17.10
CA TRP A 264 26.41 -12.47 -18.38
C TRP A 264 26.20 -11.37 -19.43
N VAL A 265 24.96 -10.89 -19.57
CA VAL A 265 24.62 -9.95 -20.65
C VAL A 265 25.03 -8.51 -20.32
N THR A 266 25.00 -8.11 -19.04
CA THR A 266 25.49 -6.78 -18.59
C THR A 266 27.01 -6.67 -18.45
N GLY A 267 27.74 -7.76 -18.70
CA GLY A 267 29.20 -7.79 -18.59
C GLY A 267 29.75 -7.91 -17.16
N GLY A 268 28.88 -8.18 -16.17
CA GLY A 268 29.26 -8.48 -14.79
C GLY A 268 30.17 -9.70 -14.63
N MET A 269 30.16 -10.61 -15.60
CA MET A 269 31.06 -11.77 -15.65
C MET A 269 32.52 -11.42 -16.04
N GLY A 270 32.78 -10.18 -16.45
CA GLY A 270 34.13 -9.72 -16.82
C GLY A 270 34.64 -10.26 -18.16
N GLU A 271 33.79 -10.96 -18.91
CA GLU A 271 34.06 -11.45 -20.25
C GLU A 271 32.80 -11.47 -21.11
N SER A 272 32.96 -11.54 -22.44
CA SER A 272 31.82 -11.64 -23.35
C SER A 272 31.11 -12.97 -23.19
N TYR A 273 29.77 -12.93 -23.14
CA TYR A 273 28.92 -14.12 -23.09
C TYR A 273 28.84 -14.89 -24.43
N ILE A 274 29.34 -14.31 -25.52
CA ILE A 274 29.37 -14.93 -26.86
C ILE A 274 30.63 -15.77 -27.02
N ARG A 275 30.51 -17.01 -27.51
CA ARG A 275 31.61 -17.88 -27.93
C ARG A 275 32.18 -17.43 -29.28
N LYS A 276 32.84 -16.26 -29.30
CA LYS A 276 33.35 -15.59 -30.51
C LYS A 276 34.19 -16.50 -31.42
N ASP A 277 35.02 -17.35 -30.83
CA ASP A 277 35.90 -18.26 -31.58
C ASP A 277 35.15 -19.43 -32.23
N ARG A 278 34.04 -19.86 -31.63
CA ARG A 278 33.17 -20.89 -32.20
C ARG A 278 32.36 -20.31 -33.36
N LEU A 279 31.72 -19.17 -33.12
CA LEU A 279 30.92 -18.44 -34.09
C LEU A 279 31.73 -18.14 -35.37
N ARG A 280 32.96 -17.62 -35.23
CA ARG A 280 33.87 -17.35 -36.37
C ARG A 280 34.40 -18.58 -37.12
N ARG A 281 34.29 -19.77 -36.53
CA ARG A 281 34.73 -21.03 -37.15
C ARG A 281 33.60 -21.70 -37.93
N GLU A 282 32.38 -21.56 -37.43
CA GLU A 282 31.21 -22.33 -37.88
C GLU A 282 30.31 -21.54 -38.84
N LEU A 283 30.37 -20.20 -38.84
CA LEU A 283 29.59 -19.32 -39.72
C LEU A 283 30.46 -18.63 -40.78
N ASP A 284 29.87 -18.23 -41.90
CA ASP A 284 30.54 -17.50 -42.97
C ASP A 284 30.35 -15.98 -42.84
N GLY A 285 31.21 -15.19 -43.49
CA GLY A 285 31.42 -13.77 -43.22
C GLY A 285 30.18 -12.90 -42.95
N LYS A 286 29.10 -13.04 -43.74
CA LYS A 286 27.85 -12.29 -43.52
C LYS A 286 27.07 -12.81 -42.31
N GLU A 287 26.99 -14.13 -42.13
CA GLU A 287 26.31 -14.76 -40.99
C GLU A 287 27.02 -14.45 -39.67
N ILE A 288 28.35 -14.26 -39.69
CA ILE A 288 29.11 -13.79 -38.53
C ILE A 288 28.66 -12.38 -38.13
N GLU A 289 28.50 -11.48 -39.11
CA GLU A 289 28.07 -10.10 -38.89
C GLU A 289 26.63 -10.08 -38.36
N ASP A 290 25.72 -10.78 -39.03
CA ASP A 290 24.31 -10.91 -38.63
C ASP A 290 24.18 -11.49 -37.20
N ALA A 291 24.98 -12.49 -36.83
CA ALA A 291 24.97 -13.08 -35.49
C ALA A 291 25.55 -12.15 -34.41
N PHE A 292 26.62 -11.40 -34.70
CA PHE A 292 27.16 -10.43 -33.76
C PHE A 292 26.22 -9.24 -33.57
N ASP A 293 25.54 -8.80 -34.62
CA ASP A 293 24.55 -7.73 -34.55
C ASP A 293 23.34 -8.17 -33.73
N ALA A 294 22.78 -9.36 -34.02
CA ALA A 294 21.62 -9.88 -33.30
C ALA A 294 21.91 -10.15 -31.82
N LEU A 295 23.06 -10.76 -31.48
CA LEU A 295 23.45 -10.94 -30.09
C LEU A 295 23.82 -9.59 -29.43
N GLY A 296 24.51 -8.70 -30.16
CA GLY A 296 24.81 -7.34 -29.68
C GLY A 296 23.56 -6.57 -29.26
N GLN A 297 22.46 -6.72 -30.02
CA GLN A 297 21.17 -6.11 -29.70
C GLN A 297 20.58 -6.58 -28.37
N VAL A 298 20.83 -7.82 -27.92
CA VAL A 298 20.40 -8.29 -26.59
C VAL A 298 21.06 -7.47 -25.49
N GLN A 299 22.32 -7.07 -25.67
CA GLN A 299 23.02 -6.19 -24.74
C GLN A 299 22.52 -4.74 -24.85
N ASP A 300 22.28 -4.27 -26.08
CA ASP A 300 21.75 -2.93 -26.31
C ASP A 300 20.33 -2.77 -25.77
N ALA A 301 19.50 -3.81 -25.77
CA ALA A 301 18.14 -3.74 -25.26
C ALA A 301 18.04 -3.77 -23.73
N ILE A 302 19.06 -4.30 -23.04
CA ILE A 302 19.19 -4.08 -21.60
C ILE A 302 19.60 -2.63 -21.34
N HIS A 303 20.52 -2.08 -22.12
CA HIS A 303 20.95 -0.70 -21.97
C HIS A 303 19.94 0.33 -22.51
N SER A 304 19.05 -0.09 -23.41
CA SER A 304 17.86 0.63 -23.83
C SER A 304 16.65 0.25 -23.00
N SER A 305 16.73 -0.62 -21.99
CA SER A 305 15.64 -0.71 -20.98
C SER A 305 15.64 0.50 -20.03
N ASP A 306 16.64 1.37 -20.15
CA ASP A 306 16.57 2.80 -19.78
C ASP A 306 15.71 3.63 -20.78
N ASP A 307 15.04 3.00 -21.77
CA ASP A 307 14.15 3.62 -22.77
C ASP A 307 12.97 4.30 -22.09
N GLU A 308 12.58 5.43 -22.66
CA GLU A 308 11.49 6.31 -22.23
C GLU A 308 10.09 5.63 -22.25
N ASP A 309 9.96 4.34 -22.65
CA ASP A 309 8.68 3.66 -22.92
C ASP A 309 8.26 2.58 -21.87
N ARG A 310 9.15 1.89 -21.15
CA ARG A 310 8.75 0.89 -20.11
C ARG A 310 8.54 1.55 -18.75
N ASN A 311 7.34 1.39 -18.20
CA ASN A 311 7.03 1.86 -16.85
C ASN A 311 7.32 0.77 -15.80
N THR A 312 8.52 0.80 -15.22
CA THR A 312 8.94 -0.18 -14.19
C THR A 312 8.09 -0.14 -12.92
N ASP A 313 7.38 0.96 -12.64
CA ASP A 313 6.43 1.02 -11.52
C ASP A 313 5.22 0.10 -11.71
N LEU A 314 4.98 -0.37 -12.94
CA LEU A 314 3.90 -1.29 -13.30
C LEU A 314 4.39 -2.70 -13.61
N ASP A 315 5.67 -3.01 -13.41
CA ASP A 315 6.16 -4.38 -13.49
C ASP A 315 5.41 -5.28 -12.51
N TRP A 316 5.12 -6.50 -12.96
CA TRP A 316 4.24 -7.43 -12.25
C TRP A 316 4.91 -8.77 -11.94
N LEU A 317 4.34 -9.46 -10.97
CA LEU A 317 4.62 -10.85 -10.61
C LEU A 317 3.48 -11.73 -11.12
N GLU A 318 3.78 -12.99 -11.45
CA GLU A 318 2.80 -13.98 -11.90
C GLU A 318 3.12 -15.39 -11.36
N GLY A 319 2.10 -16.22 -11.21
CA GLY A 319 2.23 -17.58 -10.67
C GLY A 319 2.90 -17.64 -9.28
N ARG A 320 3.83 -18.58 -9.09
CA ARG A 320 4.52 -18.79 -7.80
C ARG A 320 5.36 -17.61 -7.31
N GLU A 321 5.73 -16.68 -8.19
CA GLU A 321 6.41 -15.44 -7.81
C GLU A 321 5.42 -14.50 -7.11
N ALA A 322 4.19 -14.40 -7.62
CA ALA A 322 3.11 -13.63 -7.00
C ALA A 322 2.73 -14.18 -5.63
N HIS A 323 2.78 -15.51 -5.45
CA HIS A 323 2.48 -16.16 -4.17
C HIS A 323 3.35 -15.63 -3.02
N GLY A 324 4.66 -15.46 -3.25
CA GLY A 324 5.56 -14.93 -2.23
C GLY A 324 5.21 -13.50 -1.81
N TYR A 325 4.90 -12.62 -2.78
CA TYR A 325 4.43 -11.27 -2.48
C TYR A 325 3.14 -11.27 -1.66
N LEU A 326 2.16 -12.11 -2.03
CA LEU A 326 0.88 -12.17 -1.32
C LEU A 326 1.06 -12.65 0.14
N VAL A 327 1.95 -13.63 0.37
CA VAL A 327 2.30 -14.12 1.71
C VAL A 327 2.95 -13.03 2.56
N ASP A 328 3.97 -12.36 2.04
CA ASP A 328 4.70 -11.30 2.76
C ASP A 328 3.83 -10.06 2.98
N MET A 329 2.98 -9.72 2.01
CA MET A 329 2.01 -8.64 2.12
C MET A 329 0.97 -8.90 3.20
N LEU A 330 0.47 -10.14 3.31
CA LEU A 330 -0.46 -10.53 4.37
C LEU A 330 0.15 -10.33 5.74
N PHE A 331 1.41 -10.75 5.94
CA PHE A 331 2.13 -10.51 7.18
C PHE A 331 2.25 -9.00 7.49
N ALA A 332 2.66 -8.18 6.52
CA ALA A 332 2.74 -6.72 6.68
C ALA A 332 1.38 -6.08 7.04
N GLN A 333 0.27 -6.58 6.46
CA GLN A 333 -1.09 -6.14 6.82
C GLN A 333 -1.46 -6.53 8.26
N GLN A 334 -1.06 -7.70 8.74
CA GLN A 334 -1.28 -8.10 10.14
C GLN A 334 -0.43 -7.27 11.11
N TYR A 335 0.81 -6.95 10.73
CA TYR A 335 1.65 -6.01 11.48
C TYR A 335 1.00 -4.63 11.56
N ALA A 336 0.48 -4.08 10.44
CA ALA A 336 -0.23 -2.80 10.46
C ALA A 336 -1.47 -2.81 11.37
N ARG A 337 -2.23 -3.91 11.34
CA ARG A 337 -3.39 -4.10 12.22
C ARG A 337 -2.99 -4.12 13.69
N TRP A 338 -1.97 -4.90 14.02
CA TRP A 338 -1.44 -5.04 15.38
C TRP A 338 -0.82 -3.73 15.87
N ASN A 339 -0.11 -2.99 15.02
CA ASN A 339 0.43 -1.66 15.32
C ASN A 339 -0.66 -0.72 15.85
N ARG A 340 -1.84 -0.69 15.20
CA ARG A 340 -2.98 0.14 15.65
C ARG A 340 -3.67 -0.39 16.92
N GLU A 341 -3.66 -1.70 17.14
CA GLU A 341 -4.15 -2.31 18.39
C GLU A 341 -3.26 -1.86 19.55
N LEU A 342 -1.94 -2.04 19.42
CA LEU A 342 -0.95 -1.58 20.42
C LEU A 342 -1.08 -0.09 20.74
N MET A 343 -1.24 0.77 19.74
CA MET A 343 -1.42 2.21 19.97
C MET A 343 -2.75 2.52 20.66
N SER A 344 -3.84 1.83 20.30
CA SER A 344 -5.14 2.03 20.92
C SER A 344 -5.10 1.66 22.40
N ASP A 345 -4.45 0.53 22.72
CA ASP A 345 -4.31 0.01 24.06
C ASP A 345 -3.39 0.91 24.90
N ALA A 346 -2.24 1.33 24.35
CA ALA A 346 -1.31 2.25 25.01
C ALA A 346 -1.96 3.59 25.34
N VAL A 347 -2.78 4.14 24.44
CA VAL A 347 -3.55 5.36 24.71
C VAL A 347 -4.61 5.13 25.79
N CYS A 348 -5.37 4.03 25.72
CA CYS A 348 -6.37 3.71 26.74
C CYS A 348 -5.74 3.56 28.13
N ASP A 349 -4.59 2.87 28.22
CA ASP A 349 -3.83 2.69 29.46
C ASP A 349 -3.28 4.02 29.99
N ALA A 350 -2.75 4.88 29.10
CA ALA A 350 -2.22 6.19 29.48
C ALA A 350 -3.31 7.12 30.07
N LEU A 351 -4.57 6.93 29.63
CA LEU A 351 -5.75 7.66 30.07
C LEU A 351 -6.53 6.96 31.19
N GLY A 352 -6.23 5.71 31.50
CA GLY A 352 -6.96 4.90 32.49
C GLY A 352 -8.38 4.54 32.06
N ILE A 353 -8.62 4.37 30.75
CA ILE A 353 -9.94 4.07 30.17
C ILE A 353 -10.00 2.60 29.79
N ASN A 354 -11.14 1.94 30.07
CA ASN A 354 -11.47 0.65 29.48
C ASN A 354 -12.36 0.90 28.25
N PRO A 355 -11.94 0.49 27.04
CA PRO A 355 -12.73 0.75 25.84
C PRO A 355 -14.06 -0.01 25.86
N VAL A 356 -15.12 0.63 25.37
CA VAL A 356 -16.46 0.05 25.25
C VAL A 356 -16.56 -0.87 24.03
N ASP A 357 -15.92 -0.47 22.93
CA ASP A 357 -16.01 -1.13 21.63
C ASP A 357 -14.84 -0.70 20.74
N GLN A 358 -14.40 -1.59 19.84
CA GLN A 358 -13.27 -1.35 18.94
C GLN A 358 -13.51 -1.98 17.57
N PHE A 359 -13.14 -1.27 16.51
CA PHE A 359 -13.11 -1.82 15.16
C PHE A 359 -12.04 -1.12 14.30
N GLN A 360 -11.73 -1.69 13.14
CA GLN A 360 -10.76 -1.11 12.20
C GLN A 360 -11.32 -1.02 10.78
N SER A 361 -10.87 -0.01 10.03
CA SER A 361 -11.20 0.25 8.62
C SER A 361 -9.91 0.43 7.82
N ILE A 362 -9.63 -0.47 6.88
CA ILE A 362 -8.36 -0.51 6.12
C ILE A 362 -8.60 0.05 4.72
N HIS A 363 -7.60 0.74 4.16
CA HIS A 363 -7.76 1.38 2.84
C HIS A 363 -6.62 1.21 1.83
N ASN A 364 -5.47 0.63 2.20
CA ASN A 364 -4.39 0.28 1.28
C ASN A 364 -3.99 -1.18 1.49
N TYR A 365 -4.64 -2.12 0.80
CA TYR A 365 -4.44 -3.54 1.08
C TYR A 365 -5.04 -4.45 0.00
N ILE A 366 -4.65 -5.72 0.03
CA ILE A 366 -5.39 -6.80 -0.61
C ILE A 366 -6.25 -7.47 0.47
N ASP A 367 -7.57 -7.47 0.29
CA ASP A 367 -8.45 -8.20 1.19
C ASP A 367 -8.46 -9.67 0.78
N PHE A 368 -7.73 -10.48 1.54
CA PHE A 368 -7.57 -11.89 1.21
C PHE A 368 -8.84 -12.75 1.41
N ARG A 369 -9.93 -12.17 1.92
CA ARG A 369 -11.22 -12.88 2.02
C ARG A 369 -12.04 -12.81 0.74
N ASP A 370 -11.94 -11.70 0.00
CA ASP A 370 -12.63 -11.52 -1.30
C ASP A 370 -11.67 -11.30 -2.47
N LEU A 371 -10.37 -11.47 -2.22
CA LEU A 371 -9.28 -11.28 -3.16
C LEU A 371 -9.41 -9.95 -3.91
N THR A 372 -9.73 -8.86 -3.21
CA THR A 372 -9.91 -7.54 -3.83
C THR A 372 -8.80 -6.58 -3.41
N ILE A 373 -8.14 -6.00 -4.41
CA ILE A 373 -7.13 -4.96 -4.26
C ILE A 373 -7.84 -3.63 -3.99
N ARG A 374 -7.38 -2.88 -2.98
CA ARG A 374 -7.93 -1.57 -2.62
C ARG A 374 -6.81 -0.59 -2.29
N LYS A 375 -6.87 0.60 -2.88
CA LYS A 375 -5.95 1.71 -2.62
C LYS A 375 -6.70 3.01 -2.40
N GLY A 376 -6.53 3.58 -1.22
CA GLY A 376 -7.39 4.63 -0.70
C GLY A 376 -8.87 4.32 -0.93
N ALA A 377 -9.28 3.10 -0.61
CA ALA A 377 -10.66 2.66 -0.71
C ALA A 377 -10.93 1.60 0.38
N THR A 378 -12.09 1.64 1.04
CA THR A 378 -12.36 0.81 2.21
C THR A 378 -13.49 -0.19 1.94
N PRO A 379 -13.45 -1.43 2.46
CA PRO A 379 -14.53 -2.39 2.28
C PRO A 379 -15.83 -1.90 2.93
N ALA A 380 -16.93 -2.01 2.20
CA ALA A 380 -18.28 -1.59 2.55
C ALA A 380 -19.30 -2.71 2.26
N ARG A 381 -19.01 -3.91 2.75
CA ARG A 381 -19.92 -5.06 2.72
C ARG A 381 -21.19 -4.76 3.52
N GLU A 382 -22.29 -5.47 3.24
CA GLU A 382 -23.57 -5.23 3.90
C GLU A 382 -23.42 -5.30 5.44
N GLY A 383 -23.77 -4.20 6.11
CA GLY A 383 -23.71 -4.06 7.57
C GLY A 383 -22.30 -3.88 8.17
N GLN A 384 -21.23 -4.00 7.38
CA GLN A 384 -19.85 -3.81 7.84
C GLN A 384 -19.65 -2.38 8.32
N ARG A 385 -19.06 -2.22 9.51
CA ARG A 385 -18.69 -0.90 10.01
C ARG A 385 -17.46 -0.39 9.29
N LEU A 386 -17.50 0.87 8.90
CA LEU A 386 -16.37 1.60 8.34
C LEU A 386 -16.29 2.98 8.98
N LEU A 387 -15.06 3.47 9.10
CA LEU A 387 -14.74 4.82 9.54
C LEU A 387 -14.21 5.58 8.33
N VAL A 388 -14.68 6.80 8.11
CA VAL A 388 -14.20 7.68 7.04
C VAL A 388 -13.84 9.03 7.67
N PRO A 389 -12.56 9.44 7.62
CA PRO A 389 -12.10 10.71 8.15
C PRO A 389 -12.28 11.82 7.10
N PHE A 390 -12.48 13.03 7.60
CA PHE A 390 -12.51 14.25 6.79
C PHE A 390 -11.13 14.90 6.77
N ASN A 391 -10.89 15.78 7.73
CA ASN A 391 -9.65 16.52 7.95
C ASN A 391 -9.47 16.75 9.46
N MET A 392 -8.42 17.45 9.86
CA MET A 392 -8.07 17.66 11.27
C MET A 392 -9.15 18.37 12.10
N ALA A 393 -10.07 19.13 11.49
CA ALA A 393 -11.10 19.92 12.16
C ALA A 393 -12.48 19.25 12.13
N ASP A 394 -12.86 18.68 10.99
CA ASP A 394 -14.20 18.11 10.78
C ASP A 394 -14.37 16.72 11.39
N GLY A 395 -13.28 16.06 11.78
CA GLY A 395 -13.28 14.75 12.41
C GLY A 395 -13.61 13.61 11.45
N SER A 396 -14.53 12.72 11.85
CA SER A 396 -14.80 11.46 11.16
C SER A 396 -16.28 11.08 11.18
N ILE A 397 -16.68 10.15 10.32
CA ILE A 397 -17.98 9.46 10.39
C ILE A 397 -17.80 7.96 10.60
N ILE A 398 -18.73 7.38 11.38
CA ILE A 398 -18.94 5.94 11.44
C ILE A 398 -20.12 5.60 10.55
N ALA A 399 -19.92 4.67 9.63
CA ALA A 399 -20.93 4.24 8.67
C ALA A 399 -21.07 2.72 8.64
N ARG A 400 -22.13 2.25 7.97
CA ARG A 400 -22.37 0.83 7.67
C ARG A 400 -22.45 0.62 6.16
N GLY A 401 -21.69 -0.34 5.66
CA GLY A 401 -21.69 -0.69 4.24
C GLY A 401 -23.04 -1.21 3.77
N ARG A 402 -23.37 -0.91 2.51
CA ARG A 402 -24.59 -1.33 1.80
C ARG A 402 -24.38 -2.58 0.92
N GLY A 403 -23.17 -3.15 0.91
CA GLY A 403 -22.84 -4.31 0.08
C GLY A 403 -23.06 -4.07 -1.42
N ASN A 404 -22.76 -2.86 -1.90
CA ASN A 404 -23.04 -2.49 -3.28
C ASN A 404 -22.04 -3.17 -4.26
N ASP A 405 -22.50 -4.20 -4.96
CA ASP A 405 -21.69 -4.99 -5.89
C ASP A 405 -21.17 -4.17 -7.09
N GLU A 406 -21.86 -3.10 -7.51
CA GLU A 406 -21.36 -2.24 -8.58
C GLU A 406 -20.03 -1.58 -8.22
N TYR A 407 -19.79 -1.37 -6.92
CA TYR A 407 -18.58 -0.79 -6.34
C TYR A 407 -17.63 -1.84 -5.78
N HIS A 408 -17.81 -3.13 -6.12
CA HIS A 408 -17.09 -4.24 -5.47
C HIS A 408 -17.17 -4.21 -3.95
N GLN A 409 -18.36 -3.83 -3.44
CA GLN A 409 -18.62 -3.67 -2.01
C GLN A 409 -17.55 -2.82 -1.33
N THR A 410 -17.15 -1.72 -1.98
CA THR A 410 -16.08 -0.80 -1.55
C THR A 410 -16.63 0.61 -1.50
N ALA A 411 -16.13 1.41 -0.55
CA ALA A 411 -16.46 2.80 -0.34
C ALA A 411 -15.21 3.70 -0.46
N PRO A 412 -15.40 5.01 -0.70
CA PRO A 412 -14.40 6.03 -0.44
C PRO A 412 -13.74 5.88 0.93
N HIS A 413 -12.46 6.23 1.03
CA HIS A 413 -11.69 6.10 2.28
C HIS A 413 -11.58 7.39 3.07
N GLY A 414 -11.84 8.56 2.46
CA GLY A 414 -11.66 9.87 3.08
C GLY A 414 -11.95 11.02 2.13
N ALA A 415 -11.59 12.25 2.55
CA ALA A 415 -11.89 13.48 1.80
C ALA A 415 -11.24 13.56 0.44
N GLY A 416 -10.06 12.97 0.29
CA GLY A 416 -9.19 13.28 -0.84
C GLY A 416 -8.70 14.72 -0.77
N ARG A 417 -7.59 14.98 -1.45
CA ARG A 417 -6.91 16.27 -1.39
C ARG A 417 -7.39 17.18 -2.50
N VAL A 418 -7.41 18.49 -2.24
CA VAL A 418 -7.56 19.55 -3.26
C VAL A 418 -6.24 20.24 -3.57
N MET A 419 -5.19 19.96 -2.78
CA MET A 419 -3.85 20.50 -2.95
C MET A 419 -2.79 19.42 -2.76
N SER A 420 -1.74 19.47 -3.58
CA SER A 420 -0.53 18.67 -3.32
C SER A 420 0.11 19.08 -1.98
N ARG A 421 0.85 18.18 -1.34
CA ARG A 421 1.56 18.49 -0.08
C ARG A 421 2.49 19.69 -0.22
N ARG A 422 3.21 19.75 -1.34
CA ARG A 422 4.11 20.87 -1.66
C ARG A 422 3.35 22.19 -1.78
N GLN A 423 2.22 22.19 -2.49
CA GLN A 423 1.38 23.37 -2.66
C GLN A 423 0.82 23.84 -1.31
N ALA A 424 0.30 22.92 -0.50
CA ALA A 424 -0.23 23.23 0.82
C ALA A 424 0.83 23.86 1.74
N HIS A 425 2.08 23.33 1.77
CA HIS A 425 3.16 23.98 2.53
C HIS A 425 3.48 25.41 2.06
N SER A 426 3.37 25.69 0.76
CA SER A 426 3.67 27.01 0.20
C SER A 426 2.53 28.01 0.34
N GLU A 427 1.27 27.57 0.22
CA GLU A 427 0.11 28.44 0.05
C GLU A 427 -0.73 28.59 1.31
N VAL A 428 -0.79 27.59 2.20
CA VAL A 428 -1.61 27.65 3.41
C VAL A 428 -1.02 28.64 4.40
N ASP A 429 -1.84 29.61 4.80
CA ASP A 429 -1.51 30.57 5.84
C ASP A 429 -1.67 29.95 7.25
N MET A 430 -0.78 30.31 8.19
CA MET A 430 -0.85 29.74 9.54
C MET A 430 -2.01 30.29 10.37
N ASP A 431 -2.37 31.56 10.18
CA ASP A 431 -3.46 32.17 10.94
C ASP A 431 -4.80 31.61 10.45
N GLU A 432 -4.93 31.37 9.15
CA GLU A 432 -6.08 30.65 8.57
C GLU A 432 -6.16 29.19 9.05
N PHE A 433 -5.02 28.47 9.08
CA PHE A 433 -4.98 27.11 9.62
C PHE A 433 -5.39 27.09 11.09
N ALA A 434 -4.84 27.96 11.93
CA ALA A 434 -5.22 28.05 13.33
C ALA A 434 -6.70 28.41 13.53
N ALA A 435 -7.23 29.33 12.72
CA ALA A 435 -8.64 29.71 12.76
C ALA A 435 -9.57 28.56 12.36
N ALA A 436 -9.17 27.73 11.40
CA ALA A 436 -9.96 26.58 10.98
C ALA A 436 -9.98 25.43 11.99
N MET A 437 -9.01 25.40 12.91
CA MET A 437 -8.96 24.47 14.03
C MET A 437 -9.68 25.01 15.28
N ASP A 438 -10.39 26.13 15.20
CA ASP A 438 -11.11 26.69 16.35
C ASP A 438 -12.10 25.66 16.93
N GLY A 439 -12.01 25.43 18.23
CA GLY A 439 -12.77 24.38 18.92
C GLY A 439 -12.14 22.98 18.92
N VAL A 440 -11.02 22.76 18.23
CA VAL A 440 -10.25 21.52 18.22
C VAL A 440 -8.86 21.77 18.81
N TYR A 441 -8.56 21.14 19.94
CA TYR A 441 -7.22 21.27 20.54
C TYR A 441 -6.17 20.52 19.71
N SER A 442 -5.04 21.16 19.43
CA SER A 442 -3.92 20.50 18.74
C SER A 442 -2.64 21.31 18.88
N GLU A 443 -1.60 20.73 19.50
CA GLU A 443 -0.24 21.30 19.41
C GLU A 443 0.40 21.05 18.04
N SER A 444 -0.28 20.32 17.14
CA SER A 444 0.21 19.99 15.81
C SER A 444 -0.09 21.08 14.76
N VAL A 445 -0.71 22.21 15.15
CA VAL A 445 -0.92 23.38 14.27
C VAL A 445 0.39 24.14 14.10
N ILE A 446 1.31 23.55 13.33
CA ILE A 446 2.66 24.05 13.09
C ILE A 446 2.98 24.05 11.59
N LYS A 447 4.05 24.76 11.20
CA LYS A 447 4.46 24.87 9.79
C LYS A 447 4.74 23.53 9.12
N GLY A 448 5.26 22.56 9.88
CA GLY A 448 5.57 21.21 9.42
C GLY A 448 4.34 20.36 9.05
N VAL A 449 3.15 20.77 9.49
CA VAL A 449 1.88 20.03 9.32
C VAL A 449 0.93 20.77 8.36
N ARG A 450 1.37 21.86 7.71
CA ARG A 450 0.55 22.62 6.76
C ARG A 450 -0.02 21.79 5.62
N ASP A 451 0.66 20.72 5.22
CA ASP A 451 0.17 19.81 4.21
C ASP A 451 -1.05 19.00 4.65
N GLU A 452 -1.37 19.02 5.93
CA GLU A 452 -2.49 18.31 6.54
C GLU A 452 -3.58 19.26 7.06
N ALA A 453 -3.42 20.58 6.85
CA ALA A 453 -4.41 21.58 7.22
C ALA A 453 -5.78 21.31 6.57
N PRO A 454 -6.91 21.68 7.20
CA PRO A 454 -8.23 21.40 6.63
C PRO A 454 -8.44 21.92 5.20
N MET A 455 -7.77 23.01 4.83
CA MET A 455 -7.84 23.64 3.50
C MET A 455 -7.25 22.76 2.39
N ALA A 456 -6.43 21.77 2.75
CA ALA A 456 -5.82 20.86 1.79
C ALA A 456 -6.76 19.73 1.35
N TYR A 457 -7.91 19.58 1.99
CA TYR A 457 -8.86 18.49 1.80
C TYR A 457 -10.18 18.98 1.19
N LYS A 458 -10.91 18.06 0.52
CA LYS A 458 -12.26 18.33 0.02
C LYS A 458 -13.23 18.53 1.19
N ASP A 459 -14.32 19.24 0.93
CA ASP A 459 -15.39 19.48 1.89
C ASP A 459 -16.09 18.18 2.31
N ALA A 460 -16.56 18.11 3.56
CA ALA A 460 -17.27 16.96 4.10
C ALA A 460 -18.52 16.58 3.28
N GLU A 461 -19.26 17.54 2.74
CA GLU A 461 -20.45 17.30 1.91
C GLU A 461 -20.12 16.49 0.64
N ALA A 462 -18.96 16.74 0.04
CA ALA A 462 -18.52 16.02 -1.16
C ALA A 462 -18.32 14.52 -0.87
N ILE A 463 -17.75 14.18 0.29
CA ILE A 463 -17.58 12.78 0.71
C ILE A 463 -18.93 12.14 1.00
N LEU A 464 -19.83 12.83 1.69
CA LEU A 464 -21.15 12.28 2.03
C LEU A 464 -21.91 11.88 0.76
N SER A 465 -21.85 12.74 -0.26
CA SER A 465 -22.43 12.43 -1.56
C SER A 465 -21.76 11.20 -2.19
N ALA A 466 -20.43 11.14 -2.16
CA ALA A 466 -19.63 10.03 -2.67
C ALA A 466 -19.89 8.70 -1.94
N LEU A 467 -20.17 8.75 -0.64
CA LEU A 467 -20.35 7.60 0.24
C LEU A 467 -21.76 7.01 0.14
N ARG A 468 -22.76 7.83 -0.15
CA ARG A 468 -24.18 7.46 -0.13
C ARG A 468 -24.52 6.15 -0.88
N PRO A 469 -23.94 5.84 -2.05
CA PRO A 469 -24.23 4.60 -2.77
C PRO A 469 -23.69 3.35 -2.09
N THR A 470 -22.67 3.48 -1.23
CA THR A 470 -21.86 2.36 -0.71
C THR A 470 -21.99 2.19 0.78
N ALA A 471 -22.35 3.24 1.53
CA ALA A 471 -22.57 3.16 2.97
C ALA A 471 -23.69 4.10 3.47
N GLU A 472 -24.14 3.82 4.69
CA GLU A 472 -25.07 4.63 5.47
C GLU A 472 -24.34 5.23 6.67
N VAL A 473 -24.38 6.54 6.82
CA VAL A 473 -23.82 7.21 7.99
C VAL A 473 -24.67 6.86 9.21
N VAL A 474 -24.01 6.36 10.25
CA VAL A 474 -24.63 5.99 11.53
C VAL A 474 -24.38 7.05 12.59
N GLU A 475 -23.18 7.63 12.60
CA GLU A 475 -22.76 8.58 13.63
C GLU A 475 -21.73 9.55 13.07
N TRP A 476 -21.80 10.80 13.51
CA TRP A 476 -20.78 11.82 13.27
C TRP A 476 -19.91 11.96 14.50
N VAL A 477 -18.60 11.98 14.31
CA VAL A 477 -17.61 12.10 15.38
C VAL A 477 -16.87 13.42 15.15
N ASP A 478 -17.32 14.48 15.83
CA ASP A 478 -16.72 15.80 15.73
C ASP A 478 -15.36 15.81 16.44
N ALA A 479 -14.29 16.23 15.75
CA ALA A 479 -12.98 16.30 16.38
C ALA A 479 -13.02 17.27 17.57
N VAL A 480 -12.41 16.87 18.68
CA VAL A 480 -12.18 17.74 19.84
C VAL A 480 -10.70 17.89 20.15
N HIS A 481 -9.88 16.94 19.71
CA HIS A 481 -8.44 16.98 19.87
C HIS A 481 -7.77 16.18 18.74
N ASN A 482 -6.86 16.79 18.00
CA ASN A 482 -6.11 16.14 16.92
C ASN A 482 -4.59 16.22 17.14
N LEU A 483 -3.88 15.11 16.98
CA LEU A 483 -2.43 15.00 17.16
C LEU A 483 -1.80 14.38 15.91
N LYS A 484 -0.71 14.98 15.46
CA LYS A 484 0.16 14.47 14.40
C LYS A 484 1.61 14.52 14.84
N ALA A 485 2.47 13.87 14.05
CA ALA A 485 3.91 14.03 14.19
C ALA A 485 4.30 15.50 13.99
N THR A 486 5.12 16.02 14.90
CA THR A 486 5.62 17.41 14.82
C THR A 486 6.96 17.51 14.08
N GLU A 487 7.62 16.38 13.82
CA GLU A 487 8.95 16.26 13.20
C GLU A 487 9.05 15.11 12.18
#